data_AF-D2JW41-F1
#
_entry.id   AF-D2JW41-F1
#
_cell.length_a   1.000
_cell.length_b   1.000
_cell.length_c   1.000
_cell.angle_alpha   90.00
_cell.angle_beta   90.00
_cell.angle_gamma   90.00
#
_symmetry.space_group_name_H-M   'P 1'
#
loop_
_entity.id
_entity.type
_entity.pdbx_description
1 polymer ?
#
loop_
_entity_poly.entity_id
_entity_poly.type
_entity_poly.pdbx_seq_one_letter_code
_entity_poly.pdbx_strand_id
1 'polypeptide(L)' 'EALAKAVINTLENKESHYAPIYPDDMPLKEKIETVATKIYGADGVNFAPSAAKQLAKIEEMGFGKLPV' A
#
# COMPACT_ATOMS: atom_id res chain seq x y z
N GLU A 1 7.97 -25.31 20.60
CA GLU A 1 7.89 -24.31 21.69
C GLU A 1 8.65 -23.00 21.43
N ALA A 2 9.84 -23.02 20.80
CA ALA A 2 10.64 -21.81 20.60
C ALA A 2 9.90 -20.66 19.89
N LEU A 3 9.12 -20.95 18.86
CA LEU A 3 8.30 -19.94 18.16
C LEU A 3 7.28 -19.28 19.09
N ALA A 4 6.57 -20.06 19.90
CA ALA A 4 5.55 -19.54 20.81
C ALA A 4 6.15 -18.57 21.85
N LYS A 5 7.31 -18.93 22.44
CA LYS A 5 8.03 -18.05 23.39
C LYS A 5 8.48 -16.75 22.72
N ALA A 6 8.97 -16.82 21.49
CA ALA A 6 9.38 -15.64 20.73
C ALA A 6 8.21 -14.70 20.39
N VAL A 7 7.05 -15.26 20.03
CA VAL A 7 5.83 -14.49 19.78
C VAL A 7 5.36 -13.78 21.06
N ILE A 8 5.25 -14.51 22.18
CA ILE A 8 4.85 -13.92 23.48
C ILE A 8 5.79 -12.78 23.87
N ASN A 9 7.11 -13.00 23.80
CA ASN A 9 8.09 -11.97 24.10
C ASN A 9 7.96 -10.73 23.19
N THR A 10 7.62 -10.92 21.92
CA THR A 10 7.38 -9.80 20.99
C THR A 10 6.14 -9.01 21.41
N LEU A 11 5.06 -9.69 21.76
CA LEU A 11 3.81 -9.05 22.20
C LEU A 11 3.99 -8.26 23.51
N GLU A 12 4.80 -8.78 24.44
CA GLU A 12 5.03 -8.15 25.74
C GLU A 12 5.99 -6.96 25.67
N ASN A 13 7.00 -7.00 24.79
CA ASN A 13 8.14 -6.07 24.85
C ASN A 13 8.33 -5.22 23.60
N LYS A 14 7.52 -5.39 22.54
CA LYS A 14 7.63 -4.61 21.31
C LYS A 14 6.28 -4.09 20.86
N GLU A 15 6.02 -2.83 21.17
CA GLU A 15 4.81 -2.14 20.75
C GLU A 15 4.68 -2.07 19.22
N SER A 16 3.50 -2.44 18.72
CA SER A 16 3.16 -2.35 17.31
C SER A 16 2.69 -0.94 16.97
N HIS A 17 3.30 -0.33 15.97
CA HIS A 17 2.90 0.95 15.40
C HIS A 17 2.27 0.73 14.02
N TYR A 18 1.32 -0.19 13.96
CA TYR A 18 0.69 -0.57 12.70
C TYR A 18 -0.04 0.62 12.05
N ALA A 19 0.25 0.83 10.78
CA ALA A 19 -0.50 1.73 9.91
C ALA A 19 -0.46 1.19 8.47
N PRO A 20 -1.53 1.40 7.66
CA PRO A 20 -1.47 1.21 6.22
C PRO A 20 -0.35 2.05 5.59
N ILE A 21 0.20 1.59 4.47
CA ILE A 21 1.34 2.26 3.83
C ILE A 21 0.96 3.54 3.06
N TYR A 22 -0.35 3.76 2.85
CA TYR A 22 -0.98 4.94 2.26
C TYR A 22 -2.39 5.15 2.86
N PRO A 23 -2.93 6.39 2.85
CA PRO A 23 -4.33 6.67 3.19
C PRO A 23 -5.28 6.46 2.00
N ASP A 24 -6.58 6.27 2.28
CA ASP A 24 -7.60 5.97 1.26
C ASP A 24 -7.85 7.12 0.27
N ASP A 25 -7.60 8.37 0.65
CA ASP A 25 -7.80 9.55 -0.18
C ASP A 25 -6.63 9.83 -1.15
N MET A 26 -5.54 9.07 -1.06
CA MET A 26 -4.41 9.16 -1.97
C MET A 26 -4.83 8.83 -3.43
N PRO A 27 -4.33 9.56 -4.44
CA PRO A 27 -4.58 9.25 -5.85
C PRO A 27 -4.19 7.82 -6.22
N LEU A 28 -4.94 7.16 -7.11
CA LEU A 28 -4.72 5.75 -7.45
C LEU A 28 -3.30 5.47 -7.97
N LYS A 29 -2.74 6.40 -8.74
CA LYS A 29 -1.35 6.28 -9.24
C LYS A 29 -0.34 6.26 -8.10
N GLU A 30 -0.52 7.13 -7.11
CA GLU A 30 0.35 7.23 -5.93
C GLU A 30 0.20 6.01 -5.01
N LYS A 31 -1.01 5.44 -4.90
CA LYS A 31 -1.22 4.17 -4.20
C LYS A 31 -0.44 3.04 -4.84
N ILE A 32 -0.53 2.89 -6.17
CA ILE A 32 0.21 1.88 -6.94
C ILE A 32 1.72 2.08 -6.75
N GLU A 33 2.21 3.31 -6.86
CA GLU A 33 3.62 3.63 -6.70
C GLU A 33 4.11 3.39 -5.27
N THR A 34 3.27 3.66 -4.26
CA THR A 34 3.60 3.40 -2.85
C THR A 34 3.81 1.90 -2.60
N VAL A 35 2.97 1.03 -3.16
CA VAL A 35 3.17 -0.43 -3.08
C VAL A 35 4.48 -0.82 -3.78
N ALA A 36 4.69 -0.34 -5.01
CA ALA A 36 5.85 -0.69 -5.80
C ALA A 36 7.17 -0.28 -5.12
N THR A 37 7.23 0.92 -4.56
CA THR A 37 8.45 1.47 -3.96
C THR A 37 8.68 0.96 -2.53
N LYS A 38 7.66 0.92 -1.67
CA LYS A 38 7.83 0.53 -0.26
C LYS A 38 7.85 -0.98 -0.02
N ILE A 39 7.12 -1.76 -0.81
CA ILE A 39 6.98 -3.21 -0.60
C ILE A 39 7.84 -3.99 -1.59
N TYR A 40 7.82 -3.63 -2.88
CA TYR A 40 8.59 -4.35 -3.90
C TYR A 40 10.00 -3.79 -4.11
N GLY A 41 10.30 -2.58 -3.59
CA GLY A 41 11.60 -1.94 -3.74
C GLY A 41 11.90 -1.45 -5.16
N ALA A 42 10.87 -1.14 -5.94
CA ALA A 42 11.03 -0.54 -7.26
C ALA A 42 11.46 0.93 -7.15
N ASP A 43 12.16 1.44 -8.18
CA ASP A 43 12.51 2.87 -8.27
C ASP A 43 11.28 3.77 -8.54
N GLY A 44 10.21 3.21 -9.12
CA GLY A 44 8.98 3.93 -9.46
C GLY A 44 8.09 3.09 -10.38
N VAL A 45 7.05 3.72 -10.93
CA VAL A 45 6.07 3.07 -11.82
C VAL A 45 5.87 3.84 -13.11
N ASN A 46 6.01 3.16 -14.24
CA ASN A 46 5.68 3.70 -15.55
C ASN A 46 4.29 3.24 -15.99
N PHE A 47 3.40 4.20 -16.21
CA PHE A 47 2.04 3.92 -16.67
C PHE A 47 1.95 4.02 -18.20
N ALA A 48 1.53 2.94 -18.85
CA ALA A 48 1.17 2.99 -20.26
C ALA A 48 0.01 4.00 -20.49
N PRO A 49 -0.08 4.65 -21.67
CA PRO A 49 -1.13 5.65 -21.93
C PRO A 49 -2.56 5.12 -21.74
N SER A 50 -2.81 3.84 -22.03
CA SER A 50 -4.10 3.19 -21.79
C SER A 50 -4.41 3.06 -20.30
N ALA A 51 -3.42 2.65 -19.49
CA ALA A 51 -3.55 2.52 -18.04
C ALA A 51 -3.81 3.88 -17.38
N ALA A 52 -3.06 4.91 -17.78
CA ALA A 52 -3.25 6.27 -17.25
C ALA A 52 -4.67 6.80 -17.53
N LYS A 53 -5.22 6.54 -18.72
CA LYS A 53 -6.61 6.90 -19.07
C LYS A 53 -7.64 6.12 -18.25
N GLN A 54 -7.42 4.82 -18.05
CA GLN A 54 -8.32 3.99 -17.25
C GLN A 54 -8.32 4.41 -15.78
N LEU A 55 -7.16 4.70 -15.19
CA LEU A 55 -7.05 5.16 -13.81
C LEU A 55 -7.81 6.48 -13.59
N ALA A 56 -7.65 7.45 -14.51
CA ALA A 56 -8.40 8.70 -14.46
C ALA A 56 -9.92 8.47 -14.50
N LYS A 57 -10.39 7.59 -15.41
CA LYS A 57 -11.82 7.24 -15.50
C LYS A 57 -12.33 6.57 -14.21
N ILE A 58 -11.53 5.72 -13.58
CA ILE A 58 -11.92 5.06 -12.32
C ILE A 58 -12.08 6.10 -11.20
N GLU A 59 -11.19 7.10 -11.14
CA GLU A 59 -11.30 8.21 -10.18
C GLU A 59 -12.54 9.07 -10.46
N GLU A 60 -12.81 9.40 -11.74
CA GLU A 60 -14.02 10.13 -12.15
C GLU A 60 -15.33 9.40 -11.80
N MET A 61 -15.32 8.06 -11.84
CA MET A 61 -16.45 7.23 -11.42
C MET A 61 -16.65 7.19 -9.89
N GLY A 62 -15.79 7.87 -9.11
CA GLY A 62 -15.85 7.92 -7.66
C GLY A 62 -15.15 6.76 -6.95
N PHE A 63 -14.43 5.91 -7.67
CA PHE A 63 -13.75 4.73 -7.12
C PHE A 63 -12.31 5.01 -6.67
N GLY A 64 -11.84 6.27 -6.76
CA GLY A 64 -10.47 6.64 -6.39
C GLY A 64 -10.11 6.37 -4.93
N LYS A 65 -11.11 6.27 -4.04
CA LYS A 65 -10.90 6.00 -2.61
C LYS A 65 -10.77 4.52 -2.26
N LEU A 66 -10.94 3.62 -3.23
CA LEU A 66 -10.74 2.19 -3.01
C LEU A 66 -9.25 1.86 -2.86
N PRO A 67 -8.90 0.80 -2.12
CA PRO A 67 -7.52 0.31 -2.05
C PRO A 67 -7.08 -0.29 -3.40
N VAL A 68 -5.76 -0.35 -3.56
CA VAL A 68 -5.04 -0.98 -4.68
C VAL A 68 -4.33 -2.23 -4.17
#